data_AF-Q74FV5-F1
#
_entry.id   AF-Q74FV5-F1
#
_cell.length_a   1.000
_cell.length_b   1.000
_cell.length_c   1.000
_cell.angle_alpha   90.00
_cell.angle_beta   90.00
_cell.angle_gamma   90.00
#
_symmetry.space_group_name_H-M   'P 1'
#
loop_
_entity.id
_entity.type
_entity.pdbx_description
1 polymer ?
#
loop_
_entity_poly.entity_id
_entity_poly.type
_entity_poly.pdbx_seq_one_letter_code
_entity_poly.pdbx_strand_id
1 'polypeptide(L)' 'MKTLLVFLAVTLLNGAFLYPLFYLGLEREVSWWLVAAMVVVGAFCIYLLVRYRKSL' A
#
# COMPACT_ATOMS: atom_id res chain seq x y z
N MET A 1 -15.93 1.52 9.60
CA MET A 1 -14.47 1.23 9.68
C MET A 1 -13.90 0.52 8.46
N LYS A 2 -14.68 -0.32 7.76
CA LYS A 2 -14.25 -1.05 6.55
C LYS A 2 -13.73 -0.10 5.45
N THR A 3 -14.38 1.05 5.26
CA THR A 3 -14.00 2.06 4.26
C THR A 3 -12.62 2.69 4.51
N LEU A 4 -12.26 2.95 5.78
CA LEU A 4 -10.94 3.50 6.13
C LEU A 4 -9.84 2.49 5.85
N LEU A 5 -10.04 1.21 6.21
CA LEU A 5 -9.07 0.16 5.87
C LEU A 5 -8.95 -0.04 4.37
N VAL A 6 -10.06 0.01 3.63
CA VAL A 6 -10.04 -0.09 2.15
C VAL A 6 -9.29 1.09 1.56
N PHE A 7 -9.58 2.31 2.02
CA PHE A 7 -8.91 3.51 1.54
C PHE A 7 -7.41 3.46 1.81
N LEU A 8 -7.00 3.01 3.01
CA LEU A 8 -5.61 2.90 3.39
C LEU A 8 -4.89 1.79 2.60
N ALA A 9 -5.52 0.63 2.42
CA ALA A 9 -4.99 -0.45 1.58
C ALA A 9 -4.78 0.00 0.13
N VAL A 10 -5.79 0.63 -0.47
CA VAL A 10 -5.75 1.12 -1.86
C VAL A 10 -4.70 2.23 -2.01
N THR A 11 -4.62 3.15 -1.06
CA THR A 11 -3.64 4.25 -1.12
C THR A 11 -2.22 3.74 -0.98
N LEU A 12 -1.95 2.80 -0.06
CA LEU A 12 -0.60 2.22 0.09
C LEU A 12 -0.18 1.36 -1.10
N LEU A 13 -1.09 0.55 -1.65
CA LEU A 13 -0.78 -0.29 -2.81
C LEU A 13 -0.57 0.55 -4.07
N ASN A 14 -1.38 1.59 -4.29
CA ASN A 14 -1.14 2.54 -5.37
C ASN A 14 0.14 3.35 -5.12
N GLY A 15 0.40 3.77 -3.89
CA GLY A 15 1.63 4.46 -3.50
C GLY A 15 2.88 3.62 -3.80
N ALA A 16 2.85 2.31 -3.53
CA ALA A 16 3.95 1.40 -3.85
C ALA A 16 4.24 1.30 -5.36
N PHE A 17 3.23 1.48 -6.22
CA PHE A 17 3.39 1.49 -7.67
C PHE A 17 3.77 2.87 -8.22
N LEU A 18 3.15 3.92 -7.70
CA LEU A 18 3.36 5.30 -8.15
C LEU A 18 4.69 5.87 -7.68
N TYR A 19 5.17 5.48 -6.49
CA TYR A 19 6.45 5.94 -5.93
C TYR A 19 7.65 5.61 -6.84
N PRO A 20 7.89 4.35 -7.25
CA PRO A 20 8.98 4.04 -8.16
C PRO A 20 8.77 4.69 -9.53
N LEU A 21 7.53 4.77 -10.04
CA LEU A 21 7.22 5.38 -11.33
C LEU A 21 7.55 6.89 -11.36
N PHE A 22 7.20 7.59 -10.29
CA PHE A 22 7.45 9.02 -10.13
C PHE A 22 8.96 9.31 -10.00
N TYR A 23 9.68 8.51 -9.22
CA TYR A 23 11.13 8.66 -9.05
C TYR A 23 11.93 8.24 -10.29
N LEU A 24 11.44 7.27 -11.07
CA LEU A 24 11.99 6.93 -12.39
C LEU A 24 11.93 8.13 -13.34
N GLY A 25 10.82 8.88 -13.33
CA GLY A 25 10.67 10.10 -14.12
C GLY A 25 11.51 11.29 -13.63
N LEU A 26 12.09 11.19 -12.43
CA LEU A 26 12.93 12.20 -11.79
C LEU A 26 14.42 11.83 -11.78
N GLU A 27 14.81 10.73 -12.46
CA GLU A 27 16.18 10.19 -12.51
C GLU A 27 16.82 10.02 -11.12
N ARG A 28 16.00 9.75 -10.10
CA ARG A 28 16.42 9.74 -8.70
C ARG A 28 16.34 8.34 -8.12
N GLU A 29 17.25 8.02 -7.20
CA GLU A 29 17.30 6.70 -6.58
C GLU A 29 15.98 6.35 -5.87
N VAL A 30 15.39 5.22 -6.26
CA VAL A 30 14.21 4.65 -5.63
C VAL A 30 14.65 3.88 -4.39
N SER A 31 14.13 4.28 -3.23
CA SER A 31 14.27 3.48 -2.02
C SER A 31 13.38 2.24 -2.08
N TRP A 32 13.90 1.15 -2.64
CA TRP A 32 13.19 -0.13 -2.76
C TRP A 32 12.70 -0.68 -1.41
N TRP A 33 13.39 -0.36 -0.31
CA TRP A 33 12.93 -0.66 1.05
C TRP A 33 11.57 -0.05 1.39
N LEU A 34 11.34 1.18 0.94
CA LEU A 34 10.11 1.92 1.21
C LEU A 34 8.96 1.36 0.37
N VAL A 35 9.24 0.97 -0.87
CA VAL A 35 8.31 0.23 -1.73
C VAL A 35 7.92 -1.11 -1.09
N ALA A 36 8.89 -1.89 -0.62
CA ALA A 36 8.63 -3.14 0.07
C ALA A 36 7.77 -2.95 1.33
N ALA A 37 8.07 -1.93 2.15
CA ALA A 37 7.27 -1.61 3.32
C ALA A 37 5.82 -1.23 2.95
N MET A 38 5.62 -0.41 1.90
CA MET A 38 4.28 -0.04 1.42
C MET A 38 3.47 -1.25 0.93
N VAL A 39 4.11 -2.18 0.20
CA VAL A 39 3.45 -3.41 -0.26
C VAL A 39 3.06 -4.30 0.93
N VAL A 40 3.96 -4.49 1.88
CA VAL A 40 3.71 -5.33 3.08
C VAL A 40 2.56 -4.76 3.90
N VAL A 41 2.57 -3.46 4.19
CA VAL A 41 1.50 -2.82 4.99
C VAL A 41 0.17 -2.80 4.21
N GLY A 42 0.20 -2.55 2.89
CA GLY A 42 -0.99 -2.63 2.04
C GLY A 42 -1.61 -4.04 2.02
N ALA A 43 -0.79 -5.08 1.86
CA ALA A 43 -1.21 -6.48 1.93
C ALA A 43 -1.75 -6.84 3.32
N PHE A 44 -1.14 -6.35 4.40
CA PHE A 44 -1.62 -6.54 5.76
C PHE A 44 -2.99 -5.90 5.99
N CYS A 45 -3.24 -4.70 5.44
CA CYS A 45 -4.57 -4.08 5.49
C CYS A 45 -5.63 -4.89 4.71
N ILE A 46 -5.27 -5.47 3.55
CA ILE A 46 -6.17 -6.39 2.84
C ILE A 46 -6.44 -7.65 3.67
N TYR A 47 -5.40 -8.23 4.27
CA TYR A 47 -5.54 -9.39 5.14
C TYR A 47 -6.51 -9.11 6.30
N LEU A 48 -6.37 -7.96 6.97
CA LEU A 48 -7.29 -7.52 8.02
C LEU A 48 -8.73 -7.34 7.49
N LEU A 49 -8.91 -6.77 6.30
CA LEU A 49 -10.23 -6.64 5.68
C LEU A 49 -10.89 -7.99 5.40
N VAL A 50 -10.13 -8.96 4.92
CA VAL A 50 -10.63 -10.32 4.63
C VAL A 50 -10.91 -11.07 5.94
N ARG A 51 -10.01 -10.97 6.92
CA ARG A 51 -10.11 -11.67 8.20
C ARG A 51 -11.23 -11.15 9.08
N TYR A 52 -11.35 -9.83 9.21
CA TYR A 52 -12.37 -9.17 10.04
C TYR A 52 -13.65 -8.85 9.26
N ARG A 53 -13.79 -9.28 8.00
CA ARG A 53 -14.98 -9.03 7.18
C ARG A 53 -16.29 -9.47 7.83
N LYS A 54 -16.25 -10.53 8.64
CA LYS A 54 -17.40 -11.11 9.35
C LYS A 54 -17.57 -10.66 10.80
N SER A 55 -16.60 -9.92 11.35
CA SER A 55 -16.57 -9.56 12.79
C SER A 55 -16.76 -8.05 13.05
N LEU A 56 -16.89 -7.26 11.98
CA LEU A 56 -17.03 -5.79 11.97
C LEU A 56 -18.34 -5.40 11.31
#